data_AF-A0A841FLG9-F1
#
_entry.id   AF-A0A841FLG9-F1
#
_cell.length_a   1.000
_cell.length_b   1.000
_cell.length_c   1.000
_cell.angle_alpha   90.00
_cell.angle_beta   90.00
_cell.angle_gamma   90.00
#
_symmetry.space_group_name_H-M   'P 1'
#
loop_
_entity.id
_entity.type
_entity.pdbx_description
1 polymer ?
#
loop_
_entity_poly.entity_id
_entity_poly.type
_entity_poly.pdbx_seq_one_letter_code
_entity_poly.pdbx_strand_id
1 'polypeptide(L)' 'MFTGLMDVRGISVKAMAAGSFRSMSTIYMLRNGALNPIPALTQQVAKVLGMSEADLGIIAGHDNDE' A
#
# COMPACT_ATOMS: atom_id res chain seq x y z
N MET A 1 0.14 2.59 -9.15
CA MET A 1 -0.68 1.37 -9.02
C MET A 1 -1.43 1.26 -7.67
N PHE A 2 -0.88 1.77 -6.56
CA PHE A 2 -1.52 1.70 -5.24
C PHE A 2 -2.87 2.44 -5.08
N THR A 3 -3.05 3.55 -5.81
CA THR A 3 -4.34 4.29 -5.84
C THR A 3 -5.49 3.37 -6.26
N GLY A 4 -5.31 2.61 -7.35
CA GLY A 4 -6.36 1.74 -7.88
C GLY A 4 -6.77 0.63 -6.91
N LEU A 5 -5.81 0.10 -6.13
CA LEU A 5 -6.09 -0.91 -5.11
C LEU A 5 -6.96 -0.39 -3.96
N MET A 6 -6.66 0.81 -3.45
CA MET A 6 -7.43 1.43 -2.38
C MET A 6 -8.84 1.79 -2.84
N ASP A 7 -8.96 2.31 -4.06
CA ASP A 7 -10.25 2.68 -4.65
C ASP A 7 -11.12 1.44 -4.93
N VAL A 8 -10.55 0.35 -5.46
CA VAL A 8 -11.26 -0.93 -5.68
C VAL A 8 -11.73 -1.55 -4.36
N ARG A 9 -10.96 -1.42 -3.29
CA ARG A 9 -11.29 -1.95 -1.96
C ARG A 9 -12.17 -0.99 -1.13
N GLY A 10 -12.45 0.21 -1.64
CA GLY A 10 -13.22 1.24 -0.93
C GLY A 10 -12.55 1.74 0.36
N ILE A 11 -11.23 1.58 0.50
CA ILE A 11 -10.51 1.97 1.72
C ILE A 11 -10.06 3.43 1.62
N SER A 12 -10.58 4.27 2.52
CA SER A 12 -10.14 5.65 2.62
C SER A 12 -8.69 5.76 3.11
N VAL A 13 -8.00 6.85 2.73
CA VAL A 13 -6.66 7.21 3.23
C VAL A 13 -6.61 7.21 4.76
N LYS A 14 -7.69 7.66 5.41
CA LYS A 14 -7.81 7.68 6.88
C LYS A 14 -7.82 6.27 7.46
N ALA A 15 -8.65 5.38 6.90
CA ALA A 15 -8.75 4.00 7.37
C ALA A 15 -7.41 3.26 7.16
N MET A 16 -6.76 3.50 6.02
CA MET A 16 -5.46 2.91 5.72
C MET A 16 -4.37 3.39 6.68
N ALA A 17 -4.31 4.69 6.95
CA ALA A 17 -3.36 5.28 7.90
C ALA A 17 -3.56 4.72 9.31
N ALA A 18 -4.81 4.63 9.76
CA ALA A 18 -5.15 4.06 11.06
C ALA A 18 -4.78 2.57 11.16
N GLY A 19 -5.11 1.76 10.15
CA GLY A 19 -4.84 0.32 10.16
C GLY A 19 -3.36 -0.04 10.03
N SER A 20 -2.56 0.81 9.40
CA SER A 20 -1.12 0.59 9.19
C SER A 20 -0.24 1.30 10.23
N PHE A 21 -0.81 2.06 11.18
CA PHE A 21 -0.05 2.90 12.11
C PHE A 21 0.94 3.84 11.40
N ARG A 22 0.47 4.46 10.30
CA ARG A 22 1.23 5.39 9.47
C ARG A 22 0.58 6.75 9.41
N SER A 23 1.37 7.76 9.08
CA SER A 23 0.84 9.09 8.84
C SER A 23 -0.03 9.11 7.58
N MET A 24 -1.06 9.96 7.56
CA MET A 24 -1.85 10.19 6.34
C MET A 24 -0.98 10.66 5.18
N SER A 25 0.05 11.48 5.44
CA SER A 25 1.00 11.94 4.42
C SER A 25 1.71 10.77 3.75
N THR A 26 2.18 9.79 4.52
CA THR A 26 2.80 8.57 4.00
C THR A 26 1.86 7.81 3.07
N ILE A 27 0.59 7.65 3.46
CA ILE A 27 -0.41 6.97 2.62
C ILE A 27 -0.73 7.79 1.36
N TYR A 28 -0.77 9.13 1.46
CA TYR A 28 -0.94 10.00 0.29
C TYR A 28 0.23 9.89 -0.70
N MET A 29 1.47 9.83 -0.21
CA MET A 29 2.65 9.65 -1.06
C MET A 29 2.65 8.26 -1.73
N LEU A 30 2.29 7.20 -0.99
CA LEU A 30 2.10 5.85 -1.54
C LEU A 30 1.02 5.83 -2.62
N ARG A 31 -0.12 6.45 -2.35
CA ARG A 31 -1.24 6.56 -3.29
C ARG A 31 -0.77 7.19 -4.59
N ASN A 32 -0.12 8.35 -4.49
CA ASN A 32 0.34 9.12 -5.64
C ASN A 32 1.60 8.53 -6.33
N GLY A 33 2.15 7.42 -5.84
CA GLY A 33 3.37 6.81 -6.39
C GLY A 33 4.63 7.63 -6.14
N ALA A 34 4.58 8.63 -5.25
CA ALA A 34 5.70 9.49 -4.88
C ALA A 34 6.65 8.84 -3.86
N LEU A 35 6.30 7.66 -3.36
CA LEU A 35 7.10 6.89 -2.42
C LEU A 35 7.17 5.43 -2.90
N ASN A 36 8.39 4.92 -3.09
CA ASN A 36 8.58 3.48 -3.23
C ASN A 36 8.29 2.80 -1.89
N PRO A 37 7.37 1.82 -1.85
CA PRO A 37 7.04 1.14 -0.61
C PRO A 37 8.24 0.31 -0.15
N ILE A 38 8.81 0.71 0.98
CA ILE A 38 9.81 -0.07 1.72
C ILE A 38 9.12 -1.37 2.20
N PRO A 39 9.78 -2.55 2.23
CA PRO A 39 9.12 -3.82 2.57
C PRO A 39 8.26 -3.79 3.84
N ALA A 40 8.73 -3.14 4.92
CA ALA A 40 7.97 -2.99 6.16
C ALA A 40 6.65 -2.20 5.98
N LEU A 41 6.58 -1.29 5.01
CA LEU A 41 5.38 -0.54 4.66
C LEU A 41 4.43 -1.40 3.80
N THR A 42 4.96 -2.18 2.87
CA THR A 42 4.21 -3.17 2.08
C THR A 42 3.50 -4.16 2.98
N GLN A 43 4.18 -4.74 3.97
CA GLN A 43 3.61 -5.72 4.88
C GLN A 43 2.45 -5.17 5.71
N GLN A 44 2.58 -3.94 6.22
CA GLN A 44 1.54 -3.30 7.02
C GLN A 44 0.30 -2.97 6.18
N VAL A 45 0.49 -2.49 4.96
CA VAL A 45 -0.65 -2.21 4.08
C VAL A 45 -1.28 -3.50 3.55
N ALA A 46 -0.49 -4.52 3.25
CA ALA A 46 -0.98 -5.84 2.86
C ALA A 46 -1.91 -6.41 3.94
N LYS A 47 -1.53 -6.26 5.22
CA LYS A 47 -2.37 -6.67 6.36
C LYS A 47 -3.68 -5.90 6.42
N VAL A 48 -3.68 -4.58 6.21
CA VAL A 48 -4.91 -3.77 6.18
C VAL A 48 -5.81 -4.14 5.00
N LEU A 49 -5.19 -4.47 3.87
CA LEU A 49 -5.89 -4.95 2.69
C LEU A 49 -6.30 -6.43 2.81
N GLY A 50 -5.84 -7.18 3.80
CA GLY A 50 -6.05 -8.64 3.83
C GLY A 50 -5.48 -9.34 2.58
N MET A 51 -4.37 -8.84 2.05
CA MET A 51 -3.66 -9.39 0.90
C MET A 51 -2.33 -10.00 1.32
N SER A 52 -1.81 -10.92 0.51
CA SER A 52 -0.44 -11.39 0.66
C SER A 52 0.53 -10.25 0.33
N GLU A 53 1.66 -10.20 1.04
CA GLU A 53 2.73 -9.22 0.79
C GLU A 53 3.29 -9.38 -0.63
N ALA A 54 3.35 -10.62 -1.14
CA ALA A 54 3.77 -10.92 -2.51
C ALA A 54 2.81 -10.34 -3.55
N ASP A 55 1.50 -10.52 -3.37
CA ASP A 55 0.47 -9.98 -4.28
C ASP A 55 0.51 -8.45 -4.28
N LEU A 56 0.72 -7.84 -3.11
CA LEU A 56 0.85 -6.39 -3.01
C LEU A 56 2.15 -5.90 -3.64
N GLY A 57 3.25 -6.65 -3.53
CA GLY A 57 4.53 -6.36 -4.16
C GLY A 57 4.43 -6.29 -5.68
N ILE A 58 3.81 -7.30 -6.30
CA ILE A 58 3.56 -7.35 -7.75
C ILE A 58 2.72 -6.13 -8.19
N ILE A 59 1.65 -5.81 -7.46
CA ILE A 59 0.79 -4.65 -7.82
C ILE A 59 1.47 -3.32 -7.49
N ALA A 60 2.39 -3.27 -6.54
CA ALA A 60 3.14 -2.06 -6.22
C ALA A 60 4.24 -1.75 -7.24
N GLY A 61 4.51 -2.65 -8.19
CA GLY A 61 5.64 -2.53 -9.11
C GLY A 61 6.97 -2.92 -8.47
N HIS A 62 6.94 -3.69 -7.37
CA HIS A 62 8.08 -4.52 -7.00
C HIS A 62 8.07 -5.70 -7.98
N ASP A 63 8.57 -5.46 -9.20
CA ASP A 63 9.00 -6.56 -10.05
C ASP A 63 10.10 -7.28 -9.28
N ASN A 64 9.80 -8.48 -8.79
CA ASN A 64 10.82 -9.50 -8.65
C ASN A 64 11.13 -9.98 -10.08
N ASP A 65 11.76 -9.14 -10.88
CA ASP A 65 12.57 -9.64 -11.97
C ASP A 65 13.90 -10.06 -11.33
N GLU A 66 14.10 -11.38 -11.33
CA GLU A 66 15.31 -12.19 -11.09
C GLU A 66 16.65 -11.48 -10.83
#